data_AF-A0A1A8NUS8-F1
#
_entry.id   AF-A0A1A8NUS8-F1
#
_cell.length_a   1.000
_cell.length_b   1.000
_cell.length_c   1.000
_cell.angle_alpha   90.00
_cell.angle_beta   90.00
_cell.angle_gamma   90.00
#
_symmetry.space_group_name_H-M   'P 1'
#
loop_
_entity.id
_entity.type
_entity.pdbx_description
1 polymer ?
#
loop_
_entity_poly.entity_id
_entity_poly.type
_entity_poly.pdbx_seq_one_letter_code
_entity_poly.pdbx_strand_id
1 'polypeptide(L)'
;HGILVLLENVETYLLHLQRFLDCRTEEFDLDMDGEKSPICYKEITTALRQWILPTFEKRMRTLIHKPLCALRDLLVGPRNLIRKRLDKLLDYERIESKSTLSYDEQAVANTYRTINTLLLNELPRFNGLALQMIWSMLGTFSCMHKDLAADMEQLFQSFAQQLPHSHLHPSAFWEWAESAVLEGAKKLQTVCQNVEDTLNAPVVQPLSPSSQRRLKQLTDKHGSGKIYQVASTVVGSRDLDLNLGRGELVAILSEADTRGDKRRWLVDAGGRRGYAPSSKLIRYHQAMEDPPPSPHLIVPLDVNGKRRHSYTPESQPMRVVGQPYFQVIAAYDFTARGNHEVSLRVGEPVCVLEPYDKRGNREWSLVEAISGQRGYVPSNYLSMKPV
;
A
#
# COMPACT_ATOMS: atom_id res chain seq x y z
N HIS A 1 1.67 -26.17 16.86
CA HIS A 1 1.73 -24.72 16.58
C HIS A 1 2.76 -24.41 15.49
N GLY A 2 4.01 -24.89 15.59
CA GLY A 2 5.07 -24.60 14.60
C GLY A 2 4.72 -24.87 13.12
N ILE A 3 4.05 -25.99 12.79
CA ILE A 3 3.65 -26.29 11.39
C ILE A 3 2.61 -25.28 10.85
N LEU A 4 1.73 -24.75 11.71
CA LEU A 4 0.76 -23.73 11.29
C LEU A 4 1.46 -22.41 10.99
N VAL A 5 2.40 -22.00 11.85
CA VAL A 5 3.21 -20.78 11.64
C VAL A 5 4.04 -20.92 10.36
N LEU A 6 4.65 -22.08 10.12
CA LEU A 6 5.40 -22.32 8.89
C LEU A 6 4.49 -22.27 7.65
N LEU A 7 3.28 -22.81 7.72
CA LEU A 7 2.31 -22.73 6.63
C LEU A 7 1.92 -21.27 6.34
N GLU A 8 1.60 -20.48 7.38
CA GLU A 8 1.28 -19.05 7.26
C GLU A 8 2.43 -18.26 6.65
N ASN A 9 3.67 -18.55 7.04
CA ASN A 9 4.86 -17.94 6.45
C ASN A 9 5.00 -18.25 4.96
N VAL A 10 4.74 -19.51 4.56
CA VAL A 10 4.80 -19.92 3.15
C VAL A 10 3.66 -19.29 2.34
N GLU A 11 2.45 -19.21 2.89
CA GLU A 11 1.31 -18.53 2.26
C GLU A 11 1.59 -17.03 2.07
N THR A 12 2.14 -16.38 3.09
CA THR A 12 2.55 -14.97 3.04
C THR A 12 3.64 -14.75 1.99
N TYR A 13 4.64 -15.63 1.94
CA TYR A 13 5.70 -15.58 0.93
C TYR A 13 5.12 -15.69 -0.50
N LEU A 14 4.22 -16.64 -0.73
CA LEU A 14 3.56 -16.82 -2.02
C LEU A 14 2.68 -15.62 -2.40
N LEU A 15 1.98 -15.03 -1.42
CA LEU A 15 1.20 -13.80 -1.64
C LEU A 15 2.10 -12.63 -2.06
N HIS A 16 3.24 -12.46 -1.40
CA HIS A 16 4.20 -11.41 -1.76
C HIS A 16 4.78 -11.62 -3.16
N LEU A 17 5.12 -12.86 -3.51
CA LEU A 17 5.58 -13.21 -4.85
C LEU A 17 4.52 -12.91 -5.91
N GLN A 18 3.26 -13.23 -5.64
CA GLN A 18 2.16 -12.95 -6.56
C GLN A 18 1.93 -11.44 -6.73
N ARG A 19 1.96 -10.66 -5.63
CA ARG A 19 1.90 -9.18 -5.70
C ARG A 19 3.05 -8.59 -6.52
N PHE A 20 4.25 -9.16 -6.40
CA PHE A 20 5.40 -8.74 -7.20
C PHE A 20 5.18 -9.05 -8.69
N LEU A 21 4.61 -10.21 -9.02
CA LEU A 21 4.27 -10.59 -10.39
C LEU A 21 3.15 -9.74 -11.01
N ASP A 22 2.26 -9.19 -10.18
CA ASP A 22 1.20 -8.27 -10.62
C ASP A 22 1.74 -6.89 -11.04
N CYS A 23 2.99 -6.55 -10.67
CA CYS A 23 3.66 -5.33 -11.12
C CYS A 23 4.13 -5.50 -12.57
N ARG A 24 3.52 -4.74 -13.48
CA ARG A 24 3.71 -4.89 -14.93
C ARG A 24 4.40 -3.70 -15.56
N THR A 25 5.57 -3.35 -15.01
CA THR A 25 6.32 -2.16 -15.42
C THR A 25 6.73 -2.19 -16.90
N GLU A 26 6.93 -3.37 -17.47
CA GLU A 26 7.29 -3.56 -18.89
C GLU A 26 6.11 -3.35 -19.87
N GLU A 27 4.86 -3.37 -19.40
CA GLU A 27 3.69 -3.15 -20.27
C GLU A 27 3.47 -1.67 -20.58
N PHE A 28 4.08 -0.78 -19.80
CA PHE A 28 4.03 0.65 -20.07
C PHE A 28 5.02 1.00 -21.18
N ASP A 29 4.49 1.57 -22.24
CA ASP A 29 5.30 2.17 -23.29
C ASP A 29 5.79 3.53 -22.80
N LEU A 30 7.09 3.60 -22.52
CA LEU A 30 7.74 4.80 -21.98
C LEU A 30 8.53 5.54 -23.08
N ASP A 31 8.32 5.21 -24.36
CA ASP A 31 9.04 5.78 -25.51
C ASP A 31 10.58 5.69 -25.36
N MET A 32 11.06 4.59 -24.76
CA MET A 32 12.50 4.35 -24.52
C MET A 32 13.20 3.66 -25.70
N ASP A 33 12.56 3.61 -26.88
CA ASP A 33 12.96 2.83 -28.05
C ASP A 33 14.31 3.26 -28.67
N GLY A 34 14.84 4.42 -28.27
CA GLY A 34 16.14 4.92 -28.71
C GLY A 34 17.35 4.38 -27.93
N GLU A 35 17.15 3.76 -26.77
CA GLU A 35 18.23 3.37 -25.86
C GLU A 35 18.32 1.84 -25.67
N LYS A 36 19.51 1.25 -25.87
CA LYS A 36 19.71 -0.20 -25.76
C LYS A 36 19.53 -0.75 -24.34
N SER A 37 19.97 -0.02 -23.31
CA SER A 37 19.92 -0.51 -21.92
C SER A 37 18.50 -0.64 -21.37
N PRO A 38 17.58 0.33 -21.57
CA PRO A 38 16.17 0.18 -21.20
C PRO A 38 15.48 -1.00 -21.89
N ILE A 39 15.78 -1.25 -23.17
CA ILE A 39 15.24 -2.40 -23.91
C ILE A 39 15.69 -3.72 -23.26
N CYS A 40 16.99 -3.84 -22.93
CA CYS A 40 17.50 -5.03 -22.23
C CYS A 40 16.79 -5.25 -20.89
N TYR A 41 16.62 -4.20 -20.08
CA TYR A 41 15.93 -4.32 -18.81
C TYR A 41 14.44 -4.69 -18.96
N LYS A 42 13.78 -4.20 -20.01
CA LYS A 42 12.41 -4.59 -20.36
C LYS A 42 12.34 -6.08 -20.69
N GLU A 43 13.26 -6.59 -21.51
CA GLU A 43 13.33 -8.01 -21.86
C GLU A 43 13.64 -8.91 -20.65
N ILE A 44 14.61 -8.52 -19.82
CA ILE A 44 14.94 -9.22 -18.57
C ILE A 44 13.72 -9.28 -17.64
N THR A 45 13.07 -8.14 -17.41
CA THR A 45 11.89 -8.05 -16.54
C THR A 45 10.75 -8.92 -17.07
N THR A 46 10.53 -8.87 -18.39
CA THR A 46 9.53 -9.70 -19.07
C THR A 46 9.83 -11.19 -18.87
N ALA A 47 11.09 -11.61 -19.07
CA ALA A 47 11.50 -13.00 -18.93
C ALA A 47 11.34 -13.51 -17.48
N LEU A 48 11.76 -12.70 -16.50
CA LEU A 48 11.60 -13.01 -15.09
C LEU A 48 10.13 -13.21 -14.72
N ARG A 49 9.26 -12.29 -15.15
CA ARG A 49 7.84 -12.29 -14.81
C ARG A 49 7.04 -13.36 -15.54
N GLN A 50 7.34 -13.64 -16.81
CA GLN A 50 6.56 -14.59 -17.60
C GLN A 50 6.99 -16.04 -17.41
N TRP A 51 8.28 -16.30 -17.13
CA TRP A 51 8.82 -17.66 -17.17
C TRP A 51 9.45 -18.10 -15.86
N ILE A 52 10.42 -17.36 -15.33
CA ILE A 52 11.26 -17.82 -14.21
C ILE A 52 10.46 -17.83 -12.90
N LEU A 53 9.91 -16.67 -12.51
CA LEU A 53 9.21 -16.52 -11.23
C LEU A 53 7.89 -17.32 -11.14
N PRO A 54 7.04 -17.41 -12.19
CA PRO A 54 5.86 -18.29 -12.16
C PRO A 54 6.22 -19.78 -12.06
N THR A 55 7.31 -20.21 -12.71
CA THR A 55 7.79 -21.59 -12.60
C THR A 55 8.24 -21.90 -11.17
N PHE A 56 9.00 -20.98 -10.56
CA PHE A 56 9.39 -21.06 -9.16
C PHE A 56 8.19 -21.08 -8.21
N GLU A 57 7.20 -20.20 -8.40
CA GLU A 57 5.96 -20.16 -7.62
C GLU A 57 5.21 -21.50 -7.69
N LYS A 58 5.05 -22.06 -8.89
CA LYS A 58 4.39 -23.36 -9.09
C LYS A 58 5.12 -24.50 -8.38
N ARG A 59 6.46 -24.50 -8.41
CA ARG A 59 7.29 -25.44 -7.65
C ARG A 59 7.10 -25.26 -6.15
N MET A 60 7.07 -24.02 -5.64
CA MET A 60 6.87 -23.72 -4.21
C MET A 60 5.53 -24.23 -3.71
N ARG A 61 4.46 -24.00 -4.48
CA ARG A 61 3.12 -24.52 -4.16
C ARG A 61 3.08 -26.05 -4.13
N THR A 62 3.78 -26.70 -5.06
CA THR A 62 3.70 -28.15 -5.23
C THR A 62 4.59 -28.91 -4.26
N LEU A 63 5.82 -28.44 -4.03
CA LEU A 63 6.85 -29.17 -3.31
C LEU A 63 6.95 -28.78 -1.83
N ILE A 64 6.44 -27.60 -1.44
CA ILE A 64 6.52 -27.10 -0.06
C ILE A 64 5.11 -26.95 0.54
N HIS A 65 4.26 -26.13 -0.07
CA HIS A 65 2.96 -25.80 0.49
C HIS A 65 2.02 -27.02 0.57
N LYS A 66 1.87 -27.80 -0.51
CA LYS A 66 1.03 -29.01 -0.52
C LYS A 66 1.47 -30.04 0.54
N PRO A 67 2.77 -30.40 0.65
CA PRO A 67 3.23 -31.29 1.73
C PRO A 67 3.03 -30.74 3.14
N LEU A 68 3.18 -29.42 3.36
CA LEU A 68 2.87 -28.80 4.65
C LEU A 68 1.38 -28.92 5.02
N CYS A 69 0.48 -28.70 4.05
CA CYS A 69 -0.95 -28.94 4.25
C CYS A 69 -1.25 -30.39 4.62
N ALA A 70 -0.64 -31.35 3.91
CA ALA A 70 -0.81 -32.77 4.22
C ALA A 70 -0.32 -33.10 5.64
N LEU A 71 0.84 -32.56 6.06
CA LEU A 71 1.37 -32.75 7.41
C LEU A 71 0.45 -32.13 8.48
N ARG A 72 -0.10 -30.94 8.23
CA ARG A 72 -1.11 -30.31 9.10
C ARG A 72 -2.33 -31.23 9.27
N ASP A 73 -2.82 -31.81 8.19
CA ASP A 73 -4.02 -32.65 8.22
C ASP A 73 -3.77 -33.97 8.97
N LEU A 74 -2.57 -34.55 8.82
CA LEU A 74 -2.15 -35.75 9.56
C LEU A 74 -2.07 -35.53 11.07
N LEU A 75 -1.85 -34.30 11.55
CA LEU A 75 -1.80 -33.98 12.99
C LEU A 75 -3.17 -34.05 13.68
N VAL A 76 -4.27 -34.03 12.93
CA VAL A 76 -5.63 -34.00 13.51
C VAL A 76 -5.91 -35.30 14.30
N GLY A 77 -5.51 -36.45 13.77
CA GLY A 77 -5.69 -37.76 14.40
C GLY A 77 -5.00 -37.85 15.77
N PRO A 78 -3.67 -37.67 15.86
CA PRO A 78 -2.93 -37.64 17.11
C PRO A 78 -3.50 -36.63 18.11
N ARG A 79 -3.86 -35.41 17.67
CA ARG A 79 -4.44 -34.39 18.55
C ARG A 79 -5.77 -34.85 19.18
N ASN A 80 -6.62 -35.49 18.40
CA ASN A 80 -7.90 -36.01 18.88
C ASN A 80 -7.70 -37.20 19.83
N LEU A 81 -6.74 -38.08 19.54
CA LEU A 81 -6.44 -39.22 20.39
C LEU A 81 -5.83 -38.81 21.73
N ILE A 82 -4.94 -37.80 21.74
CA ILE A 82 -4.40 -37.21 22.96
C ILE A 82 -5.52 -36.61 23.82
N ARG A 83 -6.46 -35.87 23.21
CA ARG A 83 -7.62 -35.33 23.94
C ARG A 83 -8.46 -36.46 24.56
N LYS A 84 -8.78 -37.49 23.77
CA LYS A 84 -9.53 -38.65 24.24
C LYS A 84 -8.79 -39.39 25.38
N ARG A 85 -7.46 -39.47 25.33
CA ARG A 85 -6.64 -40.01 26.43
C ARG A 85 -6.80 -39.18 27.70
N LEU A 86 -6.71 -37.86 27.61
CA LEU A 86 -6.85 -36.96 28.75
C LEU A 86 -8.24 -37.08 29.39
N ASP A 87 -9.29 -37.16 28.58
CA ASP A 87 -10.66 -37.36 29.08
C ASP A 87 -10.78 -38.71 29.81
N LYS A 88 -10.20 -39.78 29.25
CA LYS A 88 -10.25 -41.14 29.84
C LYS A 88 -9.33 -41.32 31.06
N LEU A 89 -8.30 -40.50 31.18
CA LEU A 89 -7.44 -40.47 32.36
C LEU A 89 -8.24 -40.06 33.60
N LEU A 90 -9.13 -39.07 33.48
CA LEU A 90 -9.99 -38.62 34.58
C LEU A 90 -10.89 -39.74 35.12
N ASP A 91 -11.43 -40.57 34.23
CA ASP A 91 -12.23 -41.74 34.59
C ASP A 91 -11.36 -42.81 35.29
N TYR A 92 -10.12 -43.00 34.84
CA TYR A 92 -9.17 -43.97 35.37
C TYR A 92 -8.64 -43.61 36.77
N GLU A 93 -8.29 -42.34 37.01
CA GLU A 93 -7.76 -41.86 38.29
C GLU A 93 -8.75 -42.07 39.45
N ARG A 94 -10.06 -42.02 39.17
CA ARG A 94 -11.12 -42.27 40.17
C ARG A 94 -11.16 -43.72 40.67
N ILE A 95 -10.66 -44.65 39.87
CA ILE A 95 -10.74 -46.08 40.16
C ILE A 95 -9.37 -46.70 40.47
N GLU A 96 -8.27 -45.99 40.15
CA GLU A 96 -6.89 -46.49 40.34
C GLU A 96 -6.57 -46.82 41.81
N SER A 97 -7.16 -46.12 42.77
CA SER A 97 -6.92 -46.37 44.20
C SER A 97 -7.70 -47.58 44.76
N LYS A 98 -8.58 -48.21 43.97
CA LYS A 98 -9.38 -49.35 44.43
C LYS A 98 -8.59 -50.66 44.27
N SER A 99 -8.60 -51.48 45.32
CA SER A 99 -7.92 -52.78 45.32
C SER A 99 -8.66 -53.86 44.52
N THR A 100 -9.97 -53.73 44.35
CA THR A 100 -10.82 -54.64 43.55
C THR A 100 -11.73 -53.81 42.65
N LEU A 101 -11.70 -54.12 41.36
CA LEU A 101 -12.47 -53.42 40.32
C LEU A 101 -13.67 -54.27 39.90
N SER A 102 -14.83 -53.63 39.73
CA SER A 102 -15.97 -54.24 39.06
C SER A 102 -15.71 -54.44 37.56
N TYR A 103 -16.57 -55.20 36.88
CA TYR A 103 -16.49 -55.43 35.43
C TYR A 103 -16.49 -54.10 34.64
N ASP A 104 -17.36 -53.17 35.00
CA ASP A 104 -17.48 -51.87 34.34
C ASP A 104 -16.24 -51.00 34.58
N GLU A 105 -15.70 -50.99 35.80
CA GLU A 105 -14.47 -50.26 36.13
C GLU A 105 -13.25 -50.86 35.42
N GLN A 106 -13.20 -52.19 35.26
CA GLN A 106 -12.16 -52.85 34.48
C GLN A 106 -12.22 -52.43 33.00
N ALA A 107 -13.42 -52.27 32.43
CA ALA A 107 -13.59 -51.80 31.06
C ALA A 107 -13.08 -50.36 30.87
N VAL A 108 -13.35 -49.48 31.85
CA VAL A 108 -12.80 -48.11 31.89
C VAL A 108 -11.27 -48.14 31.93
N ALA A 109 -10.70 -48.93 32.84
CA ALA A 109 -9.25 -49.05 32.98
C ALA A 109 -8.57 -49.57 31.71
N ASN A 110 -9.15 -50.59 31.09
CA ASN A 110 -8.65 -51.15 29.84
C ASN A 110 -8.72 -50.12 28.71
N THR A 111 -9.82 -49.37 28.59
CA THR A 111 -9.98 -48.33 27.57
C THR A 111 -8.89 -47.26 27.66
N TYR A 112 -8.62 -46.75 28.86
CA TYR A 112 -7.53 -45.79 29.08
C TYR A 112 -6.17 -46.40 28.72
N ARG A 113 -5.85 -47.59 29.24
CA ARG A 113 -4.56 -48.27 28.98
C ARG A 113 -4.32 -48.48 27.50
N THR A 114 -5.33 -48.95 26.75
CA THR A 114 -5.23 -49.14 25.29
C THR A 114 -4.87 -47.85 24.56
N ILE A 115 -5.57 -46.75 24.85
CA ILE A 115 -5.30 -45.46 24.22
C ILE A 115 -3.90 -44.95 24.61
N ASN A 116 -3.53 -45.09 25.88
CA ASN A 116 -2.22 -44.65 26.38
C ASN A 116 -1.08 -45.43 25.71
N THR A 117 -1.16 -46.76 25.63
CA THR A 117 -0.18 -47.61 24.96
C THR A 117 -0.08 -47.29 23.47
N LEU A 118 -1.20 -47.07 22.80
CA LEU A 118 -1.21 -46.68 21.38
C LEU A 118 -0.46 -45.36 21.17
N LEU A 119 -0.71 -44.34 22.00
CA LEU A 119 -0.01 -43.06 21.91
C LEU A 119 1.49 -43.16 22.21
N LEU A 120 1.88 -43.95 23.21
CA LEU A 120 3.30 -44.17 23.54
C LEU A 120 4.06 -44.83 22.40
N ASN A 121 3.41 -45.71 21.62
CA ASN A 121 4.04 -46.39 20.49
C ASN A 121 4.06 -45.54 19.21
N GLU A 122 2.96 -44.86 18.90
CA GLU A 122 2.78 -44.19 17.61
C GLU A 122 3.30 -42.74 17.58
N LEU A 123 3.23 -41.99 18.70
CA LEU A 123 3.67 -40.59 18.70
C LEU A 123 5.16 -40.41 18.38
N PRO A 124 6.09 -41.21 18.94
CA PRO A 124 7.51 -41.06 18.60
C PRO A 124 7.79 -41.34 17.12
N ARG A 125 7.11 -42.35 16.54
CA ARG A 125 7.23 -42.71 15.11
C ARG A 125 6.69 -41.60 14.23
N PHE A 126 5.51 -41.08 14.58
CA PHE A 126 4.91 -39.94 13.90
C PHE A 126 5.83 -38.71 13.94
N ASN A 127 6.38 -38.38 15.11
CA ASN A 127 7.29 -37.24 15.26
C ASN A 127 8.56 -37.40 14.41
N GLY A 128 9.12 -38.62 14.35
CA GLY A 128 10.26 -38.93 13.48
C GLY A 128 9.96 -38.69 12.00
N LEU A 129 8.81 -39.18 11.52
CA LEU A 129 8.36 -38.98 10.14
C LEU A 129 8.08 -37.50 9.84
N ALA A 130 7.38 -36.80 10.74
CA ALA A 130 7.10 -35.37 10.59
C ALA A 130 8.39 -34.55 10.50
N LEU A 131 9.39 -34.86 11.33
CA LEU A 131 10.69 -34.19 11.30
C LEU A 131 11.43 -34.46 9.99
N GLN A 132 11.43 -35.70 9.50
CA GLN A 132 12.03 -36.06 8.21
C GLN A 132 11.36 -35.31 7.05
N MET A 133 10.03 -35.20 7.06
CA MET A 133 9.29 -34.43 6.06
C MET A 133 9.71 -32.95 6.08
N ILE A 134 9.81 -32.35 7.27
CA ILE A 134 10.23 -30.94 7.42
C ILE A 134 11.66 -30.73 6.89
N TRP A 135 12.60 -31.62 7.22
CA TRP A 135 13.97 -31.56 6.69
C TRP A 135 14.02 -31.71 5.17
N SER A 136 13.24 -32.64 4.61
CA SER A 136 13.13 -32.81 3.17
C SER A 136 12.59 -31.54 2.51
N MET A 137 11.54 -30.92 3.06
CA MET A 137 10.98 -29.66 2.54
C MET A 137 11.99 -28.52 2.63
N LEU A 138 12.75 -28.40 3.72
CA LEU A 138 13.80 -27.39 3.85
C LEU A 138 14.92 -27.60 2.80
N GLY A 139 15.34 -28.84 2.58
CA GLY A 139 16.31 -29.19 1.53
C GLY A 139 15.79 -28.85 0.14
N THR A 140 14.53 -29.21 -0.16
CA THR A 140 13.88 -28.87 -1.42
C THR A 140 13.78 -27.36 -1.62
N PHE A 141 13.41 -26.61 -0.58
CA PHE A 141 13.35 -25.15 -0.61
C PHE A 141 14.72 -24.54 -0.93
N SER A 142 15.77 -25.02 -0.29
CA SER A 142 17.15 -24.57 -0.56
C SER A 142 17.58 -24.86 -2.00
N CYS A 143 17.34 -26.07 -2.51
CA CYS A 143 17.64 -26.41 -3.90
C CYS A 143 16.86 -25.54 -4.89
N MET A 144 15.58 -25.27 -4.62
CA MET A 144 14.78 -24.40 -5.49
C MET A 144 15.30 -22.96 -5.53
N HIS A 145 15.77 -22.42 -4.41
CA HIS A 145 16.39 -21.09 -4.39
C HIS A 145 17.74 -21.07 -5.12
N LYS A 146 18.51 -22.15 -5.04
CA LYS A 146 19.74 -22.31 -5.82
C LYS A 146 19.43 -22.34 -7.33
N ASP A 147 18.42 -23.10 -7.75
CA ASP A 147 17.98 -23.14 -9.14
C ASP A 147 17.52 -21.75 -9.61
N LEU A 148 16.71 -21.05 -8.80
CA LEU A 148 16.25 -19.70 -9.10
C LEU A 148 17.41 -18.72 -9.30
N ALA A 149 18.41 -18.76 -8.42
CA ALA A 149 19.60 -17.91 -8.53
C ALA A 149 20.39 -18.22 -9.81
N ALA A 150 20.53 -19.51 -10.17
CA ALA A 150 21.21 -19.91 -11.39
C ALA A 150 20.45 -19.47 -12.66
N ASP A 151 19.12 -19.62 -12.69
CA ASP A 151 18.29 -19.18 -13.80
C ASP A 151 18.36 -17.66 -13.99
N MET A 152 18.30 -16.90 -12.89
CA MET A 152 18.48 -15.45 -12.91
C MET A 152 19.87 -15.06 -13.40
N GLU A 153 20.92 -15.68 -12.87
CA GLU A 153 22.30 -15.42 -13.29
C GLU A 153 22.49 -15.68 -14.78
N GLN A 154 22.01 -16.81 -15.30
CA GLN A 154 22.06 -17.11 -16.73
C GLN A 154 21.32 -16.08 -17.58
N LEU A 155 20.15 -15.63 -17.13
CA LEU A 155 19.39 -14.59 -17.81
C LEU A 155 20.22 -13.30 -17.87
N PHE A 156 20.71 -12.79 -16.75
CA PHE A 156 21.51 -11.56 -16.71
C PHE A 156 22.81 -11.68 -17.52
N GLN A 157 23.49 -12.83 -17.48
CA GLN A 157 24.69 -13.07 -18.28
C GLN A 157 24.43 -12.95 -19.79
N SER A 158 23.24 -13.34 -20.26
CA SER A 158 22.86 -13.21 -21.69
C SER A 158 22.76 -11.76 -22.15
N PHE A 159 22.55 -10.82 -21.23
CA PHE A 159 22.49 -9.38 -21.49
C PHE A 159 23.75 -8.62 -21.06
N ALA A 160 24.75 -9.29 -20.46
CA ALA A 160 25.88 -8.62 -19.83
C ALA A 160 26.64 -7.67 -20.77
N GLN A 161 26.86 -8.07 -22.03
CA GLN A 161 27.54 -7.24 -23.04
C GLN A 161 26.74 -6.00 -23.47
N GLN A 162 25.43 -6.00 -23.27
CA GLN A 162 24.53 -4.92 -23.68
C GLN A 162 24.31 -3.89 -22.55
N LEU A 163 24.71 -4.25 -21.33
CA LEU A 163 24.52 -3.47 -20.12
C LEU A 163 25.86 -2.84 -19.68
N PRO A 164 25.97 -1.50 -19.68
CA PRO A 164 27.27 -0.81 -19.49
C PRO A 164 27.89 -1.03 -18.11
N HIS A 165 27.08 -1.30 -17.09
CA HIS A 165 27.52 -1.51 -15.71
C HIS A 165 28.02 -2.94 -15.43
N SER A 166 27.79 -3.90 -16.33
CA SER A 166 28.22 -5.31 -16.15
C SER A 166 29.74 -5.48 -16.13
N HIS A 167 30.48 -4.50 -16.66
CA HIS A 167 31.94 -4.51 -16.71
C HIS A 167 32.61 -3.69 -15.60
N LEU A 168 31.81 -3.07 -14.71
CA LEU A 168 32.34 -2.26 -13.62
C LEU A 168 32.96 -3.11 -12.53
N HIS A 169 34.04 -2.62 -11.94
CA HIS A 169 34.56 -3.17 -10.69
C HIS A 169 33.48 -3.02 -9.58
N PRO A 170 33.35 -3.97 -8.64
CA PRO A 170 32.27 -3.94 -7.63
C PRO A 170 32.11 -2.61 -6.88
N SER A 171 33.21 -1.95 -6.52
CA SER A 171 33.15 -0.62 -5.87
C SER A 171 32.55 0.45 -6.79
N ALA A 172 32.98 0.51 -8.05
CA ALA A 172 32.47 1.46 -9.04
C ALA A 172 31.01 1.17 -9.42
N PHE A 173 30.61 -0.10 -9.43
CA PHE A 173 29.21 -0.49 -9.62
C PHE A 173 28.32 0.08 -8.51
N TRP A 174 28.73 -0.05 -7.24
CA TRP A 174 27.93 0.45 -6.12
C TRP A 174 27.86 1.97 -6.07
N GLU A 175 28.96 2.67 -6.36
CA GLU A 175 28.96 4.13 -6.51
C GLU A 175 28.01 4.58 -7.63
N TRP A 176 28.04 3.89 -8.77
CA TRP A 176 27.12 4.14 -9.87
C TRP A 176 25.66 3.87 -9.48
N ALA A 177 25.38 2.72 -8.86
CA ALA A 177 24.04 2.30 -8.49
C ALA A 177 23.42 3.28 -7.48
N GLU A 178 24.17 3.69 -6.46
CA GLU A 178 23.74 4.70 -5.49
C GLU A 178 23.43 6.04 -6.18
N SER A 179 24.34 6.50 -7.04
CA SER A 179 24.17 7.75 -7.79
C SER A 179 22.93 7.70 -8.69
N ALA A 180 22.73 6.59 -9.41
CA ALA A 180 21.60 6.39 -10.32
C ALA A 180 20.26 6.38 -9.58
N VAL A 181 20.20 5.72 -8.41
CA VAL A 181 19.00 5.69 -7.56
C VAL A 181 18.69 7.09 -7.03
N LEU A 182 19.69 7.81 -6.52
CA LEU A 182 19.52 9.17 -6.00
C LEU A 182 19.08 10.14 -7.11
N GLU A 183 19.64 10.03 -8.31
CA GLU A 183 19.24 10.82 -9.46
C GLU A 183 17.81 10.49 -9.90
N GLY A 184 17.45 9.21 -9.94
CA GLY A 184 16.08 8.76 -10.21
C GLY A 184 15.07 9.30 -9.21
N ALA A 185 15.40 9.26 -7.91
CA ALA A 185 14.56 9.81 -6.85
C ALA A 185 14.36 11.33 -7.01
N LYS A 186 15.43 12.08 -7.31
CA LYS A 186 15.34 13.53 -7.58
C LYS A 186 14.49 13.84 -8.80
N LYS A 187 14.64 13.08 -9.88
CA LYS A 187 13.81 13.21 -11.09
C LYS A 187 12.34 12.97 -10.77
N LEU A 188 12.04 11.91 -10.02
CA LEU A 188 10.67 11.61 -9.61
C LEU A 188 10.08 12.71 -8.73
N GLN A 189 10.84 13.21 -7.76
CA GLN A 189 10.42 14.33 -6.91
C GLN A 189 10.12 15.59 -7.74
N THR A 190 10.98 15.88 -8.73
CA THR A 190 10.77 17.01 -9.65
C THR A 190 9.49 16.83 -10.47
N VAL A 191 9.22 15.62 -10.97
CA VAL A 191 7.96 15.31 -11.66
C VAL A 191 6.76 15.49 -10.75
N CYS A 192 6.81 14.99 -9.51
CA CYS A 192 5.74 15.18 -8.53
C CYS A 192 5.48 16.67 -8.27
N GLN A 193 6.53 17.46 -8.08
CA GLN A 193 6.42 18.91 -7.88
C GLN A 193 5.83 19.61 -9.11
N ASN A 194 6.30 19.28 -10.32
CA ASN A 194 5.79 19.85 -11.56
C ASN A 194 4.30 19.53 -11.76
N VAL A 195 3.87 18.31 -11.43
CA VAL A 195 2.47 17.90 -11.50
C VAL A 195 1.65 18.68 -10.47
N GLU A 196 2.15 18.81 -9.24
CA GLU A 196 1.51 19.61 -8.20
C GLU A 196 1.38 21.08 -8.61
N ASP A 197 2.45 21.69 -9.12
CA ASP A 197 2.46 23.06 -9.60
C ASP A 197 1.51 23.25 -10.79
N THR A 198 1.44 22.29 -11.72
CA THR A 198 0.53 22.33 -12.87
C THR A 198 -0.93 22.21 -12.45
N LEU A 199 -1.22 21.33 -11.47
CA LEU A 199 -2.58 21.17 -10.93
C LEU A 199 -3.01 22.39 -10.09
N ASN A 200 -2.05 23.06 -9.45
CA ASN A 200 -2.28 24.24 -8.62
C ASN A 200 -2.12 25.57 -9.40
N ALA A 201 -1.68 25.52 -10.66
CA ALA A 201 -1.47 26.71 -11.48
C ALA A 201 -2.79 27.45 -11.74
N PRO A 202 -2.83 28.78 -11.59
CA PRO A 202 -4.03 29.56 -11.84
C PRO A 202 -4.43 29.47 -13.32
N VAL A 203 -5.69 29.08 -13.57
CA VAL A 203 -6.28 29.07 -14.91
C VAL A 203 -6.43 30.52 -15.39
N VAL A 204 -5.47 31.01 -16.18
CA VAL A 204 -5.60 32.29 -16.87
C VAL A 204 -6.49 32.09 -18.09
N GLN A 205 -7.81 32.13 -17.89
CA GLN A 205 -8.75 32.27 -19.01
C GLN A 205 -8.98 33.76 -19.28
N PRO A 206 -8.88 34.23 -20.54
CA PRO A 206 -9.35 35.56 -20.90
C PRO A 206 -10.84 35.65 -20.56
N LEU A 207 -11.16 36.52 -19.61
CA LEU A 207 -12.53 36.69 -19.13
C LEU A 207 -13.38 37.31 -20.24
N SER A 208 -14.53 36.70 -20.54
CA SER A 208 -15.54 37.34 -21.37
C SER A 208 -16.05 38.64 -20.70
N PRO A 209 -16.59 39.61 -21.47
CA PRO A 209 -17.08 40.88 -20.92
C PRO A 209 -18.12 40.71 -19.81
N SER A 210 -18.93 39.65 -19.88
CA SER A 210 -19.90 39.27 -18.84
C SER A 210 -19.22 38.78 -17.56
N SER A 211 -18.13 38.02 -17.68
CA SER A 211 -17.37 37.50 -16.55
C SER A 211 -16.56 38.59 -15.85
N GLN A 212 -16.06 39.60 -16.59
CA GLN A 212 -15.42 40.78 -16.01
C GLN A 212 -16.39 41.61 -15.16
N ARG A 213 -17.62 41.83 -15.66
CA ARG A 213 -18.68 42.51 -14.88
C ARG A 213 -19.03 41.72 -13.61
N ARG A 214 -19.13 40.39 -13.72
CA ARG A 214 -19.40 39.50 -12.57
C ARG A 214 -18.25 39.49 -11.57
N LEU A 215 -17.00 39.49 -12.04
CA LEU A 215 -15.82 39.62 -11.19
C LEU A 215 -15.87 40.94 -10.41
N LYS A 216 -16.10 42.06 -11.09
CA LYS A 216 -16.22 43.38 -10.44
C LYS A 216 -17.33 43.36 -9.38
N GLN A 217 -18.50 42.84 -9.71
CA GLN A 217 -19.64 42.74 -8.78
C GLN A 217 -19.33 41.89 -7.54
N LEU A 218 -18.65 40.75 -7.70
CA LEU A 218 -18.31 39.86 -6.58
C LEU A 218 -17.15 40.41 -5.76
N THR A 219 -16.14 41.00 -6.41
CA THR A 219 -15.01 41.66 -5.75
C THR A 219 -15.48 42.87 -4.93
N ASP A 220 -16.38 43.69 -5.47
CA ASP A 220 -16.95 44.84 -4.74
C ASP A 220 -17.77 44.40 -3.51
N LYS A 221 -18.39 43.21 -3.56
CA LYS A 221 -19.23 42.68 -2.46
C LYS A 221 -18.47 41.89 -1.40
N HIS A 222 -17.46 41.12 -1.77
CA HIS A 222 -16.82 40.12 -0.91
C HIS A 222 -15.29 40.27 -0.77
N GLY A 223 -14.68 41.15 -1.56
CA GLY A 223 -13.24 41.35 -1.64
C GLY A 223 -12.54 40.37 -2.58
N SER A 224 -11.43 40.81 -3.19
CA SER A 224 -10.65 40.04 -4.17
C SER A 224 -10.06 38.74 -3.60
N GLY A 225 -9.82 38.68 -2.29
CA GLY A 225 -9.22 37.54 -1.61
C GLY A 225 -10.10 36.28 -1.55
N LYS A 226 -11.40 36.39 -1.85
CA LYS A 226 -12.41 35.33 -1.68
C LYS A 226 -13.04 34.85 -3.00
N ILE A 227 -12.44 35.19 -4.14
CA ILE A 227 -12.98 34.84 -5.47
C ILE A 227 -12.37 33.53 -5.97
N TYR A 228 -13.21 32.63 -6.48
CA TYR A 228 -12.84 31.30 -6.99
C TYR A 228 -13.50 31.06 -8.35
N GLN A 229 -12.83 30.30 -9.20
CA GLN A 229 -13.30 29.85 -10.50
C GLN A 229 -13.64 28.36 -10.45
N VAL A 230 -14.73 27.99 -11.12
CA VAL A 230 -15.21 26.61 -11.20
C VAL A 230 -14.38 25.83 -12.24
N ALA A 231 -13.60 24.85 -11.78
CA ALA A 231 -12.66 24.08 -12.61
C ALA A 231 -13.36 23.12 -13.59
N SER A 232 -14.51 22.58 -13.18
CA SER A 232 -15.32 21.63 -13.95
C SER A 232 -16.80 21.86 -13.63
N THR A 233 -17.69 21.56 -14.60
CA THR A 233 -19.14 21.74 -14.42
C THR A 233 -19.62 21.03 -13.15
N VAL A 234 -20.37 21.77 -12.33
CA VAL A 234 -21.01 21.31 -11.10
C VAL A 234 -22.49 21.16 -11.40
N VAL A 235 -23.01 19.95 -11.18
CA VAL A 235 -24.44 19.69 -11.14
C VAL A 235 -24.80 19.45 -9.68
N GLY A 236 -25.66 20.28 -9.13
CA GLY A 236 -26.15 20.17 -7.78
C GLY A 236 -26.95 18.88 -7.62
N SER A 237 -26.58 18.08 -6.62
CA SER A 237 -27.25 16.79 -6.34
C SER A 237 -28.05 16.81 -5.05
N ARG A 238 -27.86 17.84 -4.20
CA ARG A 238 -28.54 18.01 -2.90
C ARG A 238 -29.32 19.32 -2.84
N ASP A 239 -30.18 19.43 -1.83
CA ASP A 239 -30.89 20.67 -1.51
C ASP A 239 -29.91 21.84 -1.31
N LEU A 240 -30.19 22.95 -1.98
CA LEU A 240 -29.38 24.18 -2.02
C LEU A 240 -28.02 24.05 -2.71
N ASP A 241 -27.71 22.94 -3.39
CA ASP A 241 -26.53 22.89 -4.26
C ASP A 241 -26.74 23.75 -5.52
N LEU A 242 -25.68 24.43 -5.94
CA LEU A 242 -25.71 25.21 -7.17
C LEU A 242 -25.31 24.38 -8.38
N ASN A 243 -25.97 24.64 -9.50
CA ASN A 243 -25.51 24.23 -10.82
C ASN A 243 -24.56 25.33 -11.34
N LEU A 244 -23.28 24.99 -11.51
CA LEU A 244 -22.24 25.93 -11.93
C LEU A 244 -21.54 25.43 -13.19
N GLY A 245 -21.37 26.32 -14.17
CA GLY A 245 -20.63 26.03 -15.39
C GLY A 245 -19.12 26.04 -15.16
N ARG A 246 -18.37 25.24 -15.93
CA ARG A 246 -16.90 25.37 -16.00
C ARG A 246 -16.54 26.81 -16.38
N GLY A 247 -15.65 27.42 -15.61
CA GLY A 247 -15.16 28.78 -15.83
C GLY A 247 -15.97 29.88 -15.14
N GLU A 248 -17.10 29.57 -14.48
CA GLU A 248 -17.86 30.57 -13.73
C GLU A 248 -17.11 31.04 -12.47
N LEU A 249 -17.30 32.31 -12.13
CA LEU A 249 -16.72 32.94 -10.94
C LEU A 249 -17.73 32.96 -9.79
N VAL A 250 -17.28 32.55 -8.61
CA VAL A 250 -18.04 32.52 -7.37
C VAL A 250 -17.22 33.12 -6.23
N ALA A 251 -17.88 33.70 -5.23
CA ALA A 251 -17.23 34.14 -4.00
C ALA A 251 -17.48 33.15 -2.86
N ILE A 252 -16.47 32.84 -2.06
CA ILE A 252 -16.64 31.98 -0.88
C ILE A 252 -17.24 32.78 0.27
N LEU A 253 -18.31 32.23 0.85
CA LEU A 253 -18.93 32.72 2.08
C LEU A 253 -18.49 31.90 3.30
N SER A 254 -18.38 30.57 3.14
CA SER A 254 -17.92 29.63 4.18
C SER A 254 -17.24 28.41 3.55
N GLU A 255 -16.13 27.98 4.13
CA GLU A 255 -15.35 26.78 3.74
C GLU A 255 -15.91 25.47 4.33
N ALA A 256 -17.11 25.52 4.89
CA ALA A 256 -17.85 24.36 5.36
C ALA A 256 -19.36 24.60 5.29
N ASP A 257 -20.12 23.52 5.21
CA ASP A 257 -21.58 23.58 5.32
C ASP A 257 -22.04 23.81 6.77
N THR A 258 -23.36 23.97 6.98
CA THR A 258 -23.93 24.19 8.33
C THR A 258 -23.75 22.99 9.27
N ARG A 259 -23.25 21.85 8.75
CA ARG A 259 -22.94 20.63 9.50
C ARG A 259 -21.43 20.40 9.66
N GLY A 260 -20.59 21.31 9.16
CA GLY A 260 -19.12 21.24 9.26
C GLY A 260 -18.43 20.45 8.14
N ASP A 261 -19.12 20.07 7.06
CA ASP A 261 -18.50 19.36 5.93
C ASP A 261 -17.59 20.28 5.11
N LYS A 262 -16.27 20.10 5.24
CA LYS A 262 -15.24 20.86 4.50
C LYS A 262 -15.16 20.53 3.01
N ARG A 263 -15.91 19.53 2.53
CA ARG A 263 -16.00 19.21 1.09
C ARG A 263 -17.06 20.04 0.38
N ARG A 264 -17.95 20.69 1.13
CA ARG A 264 -19.12 21.40 0.62
C ARG A 264 -19.09 22.84 1.09
N TRP A 265 -18.65 23.74 0.21
CA TRP A 265 -18.46 25.15 0.54
C TRP A 265 -19.71 25.95 0.18
N LEU A 266 -20.04 26.93 1.02
CA LEU A 266 -21.11 27.89 0.73
C LEU A 266 -20.54 29.01 -0.13
N VAL A 267 -21.11 29.18 -1.33
CA VAL A 267 -20.63 30.12 -2.34
C VAL A 267 -21.73 31.05 -2.83
N ASP A 268 -21.34 32.24 -3.29
CA ASP A 268 -22.20 33.23 -3.96
C ASP A 268 -21.84 33.30 -5.46
N ALA A 269 -22.79 32.93 -6.33
CA ALA A 269 -22.64 32.98 -7.78
C ALA A 269 -23.11 34.30 -8.41
N GLY A 270 -23.08 35.40 -7.66
CA GLY A 270 -23.45 36.74 -8.14
C GLY A 270 -24.95 37.03 -8.05
N GLY A 271 -25.65 36.38 -7.11
CA GLY A 271 -27.07 36.57 -6.87
C GLY A 271 -27.80 35.34 -6.33
N ARG A 272 -27.29 34.13 -6.65
CA ARG A 272 -27.75 32.88 -6.05
C ARG A 272 -26.68 32.36 -5.10
N ARG A 273 -27.08 32.07 -3.86
CA ARG A 273 -26.22 31.48 -2.83
C ARG A 273 -26.60 30.02 -2.66
N GLY A 274 -25.59 29.18 -2.50
CA GLY A 274 -25.78 27.75 -2.33
C GLY A 274 -24.45 27.04 -2.24
N TYR A 275 -24.48 25.72 -2.26
CA TYR A 275 -23.31 24.91 -1.99
C TYR A 275 -22.63 24.43 -3.26
N ALA A 276 -21.30 24.36 -3.21
CA ALA A 276 -20.46 23.82 -4.28
C ALA A 276 -19.34 22.92 -3.70
N PRO A 277 -18.91 21.87 -4.43
CA PRO A 277 -17.79 21.02 -3.99
C PRO A 277 -16.46 21.78 -3.99
N SER A 278 -15.72 21.74 -2.88
CA SER A 278 -14.43 22.43 -2.75
C SER A 278 -13.38 21.94 -3.74
N SER A 279 -13.39 20.64 -4.06
CA SER A 279 -12.50 20.01 -5.05
C SER A 279 -12.68 20.52 -6.49
N LYS A 280 -13.74 21.28 -6.76
CA LYS A 280 -14.04 21.85 -8.08
C LYS A 280 -13.83 23.37 -8.14
N LEU A 281 -13.34 23.98 -7.06
CA LEU A 281 -13.13 25.42 -6.96
C LEU A 281 -11.63 25.71 -6.90
N ILE A 282 -11.15 26.56 -7.81
CA ILE A 282 -9.76 27.01 -7.86
C ILE A 282 -9.76 28.50 -7.51
N ARG A 283 -8.88 28.93 -6.62
CA ARG A 283 -8.78 30.34 -6.25
C ARG A 283 -8.46 31.19 -7.48
N TYR A 284 -9.26 32.22 -7.72
CA TYR A 284 -9.06 33.12 -8.85
C TYR A 284 -8.00 34.18 -8.50
N HIS A 285 -6.92 34.19 -9.27
CA HIS A 285 -5.89 35.23 -9.18
C HIS A 285 -6.06 36.16 -10.39
N GLN A 286 -6.33 37.44 -10.14
CA GLN A 286 -6.39 38.44 -11.20
C GLN A 286 -4.96 38.66 -11.71
N ALA A 287 -4.69 38.32 -12.97
CA ALA A 287 -3.45 38.72 -13.62
C ALA A 287 -3.39 40.26 -13.58
N MET A 288 -2.33 40.82 -13.00
CA MET A 288 -2.03 42.23 -13.23
C MET A 288 -1.86 42.46 -14.73
N GLU A 289 -2.29 43.63 -15.18
CA GLU A 289 -2.40 44.04 -16.58
C GLU A 289 -1.12 43.83 -17.41
N ASP A 290 -1.39 43.55 -18.69
CA ASP A 290 -0.53 43.39 -19.86
C ASP A 290 0.48 42.22 -19.89
N PRO A 291 0.25 41.19 -20.74
CA PRO A 291 1.31 40.30 -21.14
C PRO A 291 2.32 41.08 -22.00
N PRO A 292 3.65 40.98 -21.76
CA PRO A 292 4.63 41.49 -22.70
C PRO A 292 4.41 40.84 -24.08
N PRO A 293 4.65 41.57 -25.19
CA PRO A 293 4.47 41.04 -26.52
C PRO A 293 5.37 39.81 -26.68
N SER A 294 4.74 38.65 -26.87
CA SER A 294 5.46 37.39 -27.03
C SER A 294 6.27 37.43 -28.34
N PRO A 295 7.56 37.05 -28.32
CA PRO A 295 8.34 36.94 -29.54
C PRO A 295 7.78 35.79 -30.39
N HIS A 296 7.41 36.09 -31.62
CA HIS A 296 7.00 35.11 -32.61
C HIS A 296 8.14 34.13 -32.88
N LEU A 297 7.98 32.88 -32.44
CA LEU A 297 8.74 31.75 -33.01
C LEU A 297 7.99 31.27 -34.25
N ILE A 298 8.56 31.59 -35.41
CA ILE A 298 8.17 31.01 -36.69
C ILE A 298 8.55 29.53 -36.66
N VAL A 299 7.56 28.66 -36.61
CA VAL A 299 7.72 27.24 -36.93
C VAL A 299 7.31 27.07 -38.41
N PRO A 300 8.21 26.61 -39.30
CA PRO A 300 7.80 26.23 -40.64
C PRO A 300 6.90 24.99 -40.55
N LEU A 301 5.71 25.10 -41.17
CA LEU A 301 4.87 23.96 -41.49
C LEU A 301 5.70 22.91 -42.23
N ASP A 302 5.68 21.67 -41.75
CA ASP A 302 5.70 20.54 -42.66
C ASP A 302 4.43 19.70 -42.48
N VAL A 303 3.85 19.42 -43.62
CA VAL A 303 2.53 18.86 -43.84
C VAL A 303 2.76 17.40 -44.21
N ASN A 304 2.51 16.47 -43.29
CA ASN A 304 1.90 15.20 -43.69
C ASN A 304 1.27 14.46 -42.52
N GLY A 305 -0.05 14.29 -42.63
CA GLY A 305 -0.86 13.74 -41.56
C GLY A 305 -0.91 12.23 -41.50
N LYS A 306 -1.58 11.76 -40.44
CA LYS A 306 -2.65 10.76 -40.53
C LYS A 306 -3.52 10.85 -39.27
N ARG A 307 -4.77 11.24 -39.49
CA ARG A 307 -5.90 11.02 -38.56
C ARG A 307 -6.02 9.51 -38.30
N ARG A 308 -6.43 9.13 -37.08
CA ARG A 308 -7.63 8.29 -36.83
C ARG A 308 -7.91 8.08 -35.33
N HIS A 309 -9.06 8.61 -34.94
CA HIS A 309 -10.10 8.12 -34.03
C HIS A 309 -9.75 7.38 -32.71
N SER A 310 -10.29 8.01 -31.66
CA SER A 310 -10.81 7.46 -30.41
C SER A 310 -11.42 6.06 -30.44
N TYR A 311 -11.14 5.27 -29.40
CA TYR A 311 -12.14 4.46 -28.70
C TYR A 311 -11.67 4.19 -27.26
N THR A 312 -12.44 4.65 -26.27
CA THR A 312 -12.43 4.13 -24.89
C THR A 312 -13.46 3.01 -24.78
N PRO A 313 -13.22 2.01 -23.93
CA PRO A 313 -14.16 1.86 -22.83
C PRO A 313 -13.46 1.64 -21.48
N GLU A 314 -14.09 2.23 -20.48
CA GLU A 314 -13.72 2.26 -19.07
C GLU A 314 -13.71 0.85 -18.43
N SER A 315 -12.74 0.60 -17.56
CA SER A 315 -12.89 -0.29 -16.42
C SER A 315 -12.22 0.36 -15.21
N GLN A 316 -13.02 0.57 -14.16
CA GLN A 316 -12.73 1.37 -12.97
C GLN A 316 -11.40 0.98 -12.28
N PRO A 317 -10.55 1.94 -11.89
CA PRO A 317 -9.47 1.68 -10.96
C PRO A 317 -10.04 1.50 -9.54
N MET A 318 -9.93 0.29 -8.99
CA MET A 318 -9.96 0.10 -7.55
C MET A 318 -8.74 0.80 -6.95
N ARG A 319 -8.98 1.82 -6.12
CA ARG A 319 -7.96 2.45 -5.29
C ARG A 319 -7.47 1.43 -4.26
N VAL A 320 -6.22 1.00 -4.40
CA VAL A 320 -5.44 0.46 -3.29
C VAL A 320 -4.23 1.38 -3.14
N VAL A 321 -4.18 2.03 -1.98
CA VAL A 321 -3.12 2.95 -1.57
C VAL A 321 -1.85 2.14 -1.33
N GLY A 322 -0.86 2.27 -2.20
CA GLY A 322 0.52 1.90 -1.89
C GLY A 322 1.10 2.95 -0.95
N GLN A 323 1.62 2.53 0.21
CA GLN A 323 2.25 3.44 1.16
C GLN A 323 3.64 3.87 0.64
N PRO A 324 3.90 5.19 0.57
CA PRO A 324 5.26 5.74 0.48
C PRO A 324 5.96 5.61 1.84
N TYR A 325 7.28 5.50 1.83
CA TYR A 325 8.12 5.56 3.03
C TYR A 325 8.01 6.96 3.66
N PHE A 326 7.08 7.12 4.59
CA PHE A 326 6.94 8.31 5.43
C PHE A 326 7.32 7.97 6.87
N GLN A 327 8.14 8.79 7.50
CA GLN A 327 8.38 8.76 8.93
C GLN A 327 7.48 9.79 9.61
N VAL A 328 6.77 9.36 10.66
CA VAL A 328 5.98 10.27 11.48
C VAL A 328 6.87 10.87 12.56
N ILE A 329 6.85 12.18 12.70
CA ILE A 329 7.59 12.92 13.74
C ILE A 329 6.61 13.77 14.57
N ALA A 330 6.99 14.09 15.80
CA ALA A 330 6.29 15.09 16.60
C ALA A 330 6.54 16.50 16.03
N ALA A 331 5.47 17.19 15.66
CA ALA A 331 5.50 18.57 15.16
C ALA A 331 5.62 19.62 16.29
N TYR A 332 5.18 19.26 17.50
CA TYR A 332 5.15 20.10 18.70
C TYR A 332 5.51 19.29 19.94
N ASP A 333 6.02 19.97 20.97
CA ASP A 333 6.28 19.34 22.27
C ASP A 333 4.95 18.99 22.93
N PHE A 334 4.85 17.77 23.44
CA PHE A 334 3.68 17.30 24.19
C PHE A 334 4.12 16.73 25.53
N THR A 335 3.53 17.19 26.61
CA THR A 335 3.80 16.67 27.97
C THR A 335 2.59 15.90 28.44
N ALA A 336 2.77 14.61 28.69
CA ALA A 336 1.74 13.72 29.21
C ALA A 336 1.20 14.24 30.56
N ARG A 337 -0.12 14.31 30.69
CA ARG A 337 -0.84 14.74 31.90
C ARG A 337 -1.47 13.58 32.66
N GLY A 338 -1.40 12.37 32.13
CA GLY A 338 -1.96 11.16 32.75
C GLY A 338 -1.27 9.87 32.32
N ASN A 339 -1.63 8.77 32.98
CA ASN A 339 -0.97 7.46 32.86
C ASN A 339 -1.17 6.75 31.51
N HIS A 340 -1.97 7.33 30.62
CA HIS A 340 -2.27 6.79 29.29
C HIS A 340 -1.68 7.64 28.17
N GLU A 341 -1.00 8.74 28.50
CA GLU A 341 -0.38 9.66 27.56
C GLU A 341 1.14 9.48 27.57
N VAL A 342 1.81 9.77 26.46
CA VAL A 342 3.28 9.73 26.35
C VAL A 342 3.80 11.12 25.99
N SER A 343 4.86 11.57 26.66
CA SER A 343 5.47 12.87 26.35
C SER A 343 6.35 12.76 25.11
N LEU A 344 6.25 13.74 24.20
CA LEU A 344 7.03 13.82 22.96
C LEU A 344 7.76 15.15 22.86
N ARG A 345 8.92 15.15 22.20
CA ARG A 345 9.65 16.38 21.84
C ARG A 345 9.54 16.68 20.34
N VAL A 346 9.50 17.96 19.97
CA VAL A 346 9.56 18.42 18.57
C VAL A 346 10.69 17.73 17.82
N GLY A 347 10.37 17.17 16.65
CA GLY A 347 11.31 16.49 15.78
C GLY A 347 11.59 15.03 16.15
N GLU A 348 11.02 14.52 17.25
CA GLU A 348 11.18 13.13 17.65
C GLU A 348 10.38 12.21 16.71
N PRO A 349 11.02 11.23 16.03
CA PRO A 349 10.29 10.23 15.27
C PRO A 349 9.49 9.30 16.17
N VAL A 350 8.27 8.99 15.77
CA VAL A 350 7.34 8.14 16.50
C VAL A 350 6.69 7.13 15.57
N CYS A 351 6.41 5.94 16.08
CA CYS A 351 5.65 4.94 15.34
C CYS A 351 4.16 5.08 15.70
N VAL A 352 3.31 5.41 14.74
CA VAL A 352 1.86 5.44 14.97
C VAL A 352 1.33 4.01 14.93
N LEU A 353 0.92 3.49 16.08
CA LEU A 353 0.35 2.15 16.21
C LEU A 353 -1.12 2.15 15.80
N GLU A 354 -1.88 3.14 16.28
CA GLU A 354 -3.29 3.33 15.95
C GLU A 354 -3.60 4.82 15.75
N PRO A 355 -4.22 5.23 14.63
CA PRO A 355 -4.54 6.64 14.35
C PRO A 355 -5.85 7.11 15.04
N TYR A 356 -6.30 6.41 16.08
CA TYR A 356 -7.49 6.73 16.86
C TYR A 356 -7.40 6.12 18.27
N ASP A 357 -8.20 6.62 19.21
CA ASP A 357 -8.35 6.02 20.54
C ASP A 357 -9.20 4.74 20.52
N LYS A 358 -9.29 4.03 21.67
CA LYS A 358 -10.12 2.80 21.79
C LYS A 358 -11.62 3.02 21.53
N ARG A 359 -12.08 4.27 21.44
CA ARG A 359 -13.47 4.65 21.15
C ARG A 359 -13.63 5.12 19.70
N GLY A 360 -12.57 5.07 18.89
CA GLY A 360 -12.56 5.48 17.48
C GLY A 360 -12.39 6.99 17.27
N ASN A 361 -12.01 7.75 18.30
CA ASN A 361 -11.75 9.18 18.19
C ASN A 361 -10.42 9.44 17.48
N ARG A 362 -10.45 10.13 16.34
CA ARG A 362 -9.27 10.43 15.51
C ARG A 362 -8.46 11.63 16.01
N GLU A 363 -8.95 12.36 17.01
CA GLU A 363 -8.21 13.45 17.65
C GLU A 363 -7.03 12.96 18.49
N TRP A 364 -6.99 11.66 18.83
CA TRP A 364 -5.93 11.03 19.62
C TRP A 364 -5.36 9.84 18.87
N SER A 365 -4.04 9.75 18.78
CA SER A 365 -3.32 8.63 18.17
C SER A 365 -2.52 7.89 19.23
N LEU A 366 -2.54 6.56 19.18
CA LEU A 366 -1.66 5.72 19.98
C LEU A 366 -0.30 5.64 19.27
N VAL A 367 0.75 6.09 19.95
CA VAL A 367 2.10 6.13 19.40
C VAL A 367 3.09 5.40 20.31
N GLU A 368 4.15 4.90 19.69
CA GLU A 368 5.34 4.38 20.35
C GLU A 368 6.50 5.35 20.11
N ALA A 369 7.00 5.92 21.19
CA ALA A 369 8.19 6.78 21.18
C ALA A 369 9.46 5.94 20.99
N ILE A 370 10.57 6.57 20.60
CA ILE A 370 11.88 5.89 20.40
C ILE A 370 12.37 5.24 21.70
N SER A 371 11.97 5.81 22.84
CA SER A 371 12.24 5.27 24.17
C SER A 371 11.53 3.95 24.48
N GLY A 372 10.67 3.47 23.57
CA GLY A 372 9.86 2.25 23.72
C GLY A 372 8.59 2.46 24.55
N GLN A 373 8.32 3.70 24.99
CA GLN A 373 7.11 4.03 25.74
C GLN A 373 5.92 4.22 24.80
N ARG A 374 4.77 3.68 25.19
CA ARG A 374 3.51 3.74 24.43
C ARG A 374 2.48 4.58 25.15
N GLY A 375 1.81 5.45 24.43
CA GLY A 375 0.75 6.29 24.99
C GLY A 375 0.02 7.09 23.93
N TYR A 376 -1.05 7.75 24.34
CA TYR A 376 -1.84 8.60 23.48
C TYR A 376 -1.25 10.00 23.38
N VAL A 377 -1.27 10.53 22.16
CA VAL A 377 -0.94 11.94 21.86
C VAL A 377 -1.98 12.53 20.91
N PRO A 378 -2.20 13.85 20.94
CA PRO A 378 -3.10 14.48 19.97
C PRO A 378 -2.62 14.28 18.54
N SER A 379 -3.50 13.84 17.65
CA SER A 379 -3.15 13.50 16.26
C SER A 379 -2.63 14.71 15.47
N ASN A 380 -3.04 15.93 15.83
CA ASN A 380 -2.56 17.18 15.24
C ASN A 380 -1.14 17.57 15.70
N TYR A 381 -0.53 16.83 16.62
CA TYR A 381 0.87 17.02 17.05
C TYR A 381 1.82 16.14 16.26
N LEU A 382 1.32 15.35 15.30
CA LEU A 382 2.10 14.44 14.47
C LEU A 382 2.19 14.98 13.04
N SER A 383 3.38 14.94 12.45
CA SER A 383 3.63 15.30 11.06
C SER A 383 4.27 14.13 10.34
N MET A 384 3.75 13.79 9.16
CA MET A 384 4.41 12.87 8.24
C MET A 384 5.49 13.62 7.48
N LYS A 385 6.71 13.08 7.45
CA LYS A 385 7.78 13.53 6.57
C LYS A 385 8.19 12.38 5.63
N PRO A 386 8.40 12.65 4.34
CA PRO A 386 9.03 11.68 3.46
C PRO A 386 10.45 11.39 3.94
N VAL A 387 10.84 10.11 3.96
CA VAL A 387 12.21 9.67 4.27
C VAL A 387 13.03 9.63 2.99
#